data_AF-A0A6I1HW01-F1
#
_entry.id   AF-A0A6I1HW01-F1
#
_cell.length_a   1.000
_cell.length_b   1.000
_cell.length_c   1.000
_cell.angle_alpha   90.00
_cell.angle_beta   90.00
_cell.angle_gamma   90.00
#
_symmetry.space_group_name_H-M   'P 1'
#
loop_
_entity.id
_entity.type
_entity.pdbx_description
1 polymer ?
#
loop_
_entity_poly.entity_id
_entity_poly.type
_entity_poly.pdbx_seq_one_letter_code
_entity_poly.pdbx_strand_id
1 'polypeptide(L)'
;DAGAALARHDAAAVAALQRAWGAAEGELHRLIQLRVDGFFTRMWLHLGTAVLLLAMILGLVFFVARQIALPIRRLARVAQEVRATGDHSLRAIWDSEDETGRLVSAFNTMLQQLDFQRMAQQELVARASAADAQRQLVDAIPIPLMVTSIPRH
;
A
#
# COMPACT_ATOMS: atom_id res chain seq x y z
N ASP A 1 75.77 -62.86 -3.51
CA ASP A 1 74.96 -62.14 -2.50
C ASP A 1 74.90 -60.62 -2.62
N ALA A 2 75.99 -59.90 -2.95
CA ALA A 2 75.98 -58.43 -3.02
C ALA A 2 75.01 -57.82 -4.06
N GLY A 3 74.91 -58.39 -5.27
CA GLY A 3 73.98 -57.89 -6.30
C GLY A 3 72.51 -58.03 -5.95
N ALA A 4 72.14 -59.10 -5.23
CA ALA A 4 70.78 -59.29 -4.72
C ALA A 4 70.44 -58.31 -3.59
N ALA A 5 71.43 -57.89 -2.80
CA ALA A 5 71.23 -56.86 -1.79
C ALA A 5 70.97 -55.48 -2.42
N LEU A 6 71.77 -55.07 -3.42
CA LEU A 6 71.59 -53.81 -4.17
C LEU A 6 70.20 -53.72 -4.81
N ALA A 7 69.78 -54.76 -5.55
CA ALA A 7 68.45 -54.79 -6.18
C ALA A 7 67.30 -54.68 -5.16
N ARG A 8 67.44 -55.26 -3.96
CA ARG A 8 66.46 -55.12 -2.87
C ARG A 8 66.43 -53.69 -2.32
N HIS A 9 67.58 -53.04 -2.18
CA HIS A 9 67.65 -51.65 -1.72
C HIS A 9 67.03 -50.69 -2.74
N ASP A 10 67.31 -50.86 -4.04
CA ASP A 10 66.73 -50.04 -5.11
C ASP A 10 65.20 -50.21 -5.19
N ALA A 11 64.70 -51.45 -5.12
CA ALA A 11 63.26 -51.73 -5.08
C ALA A 11 62.58 -51.10 -3.85
N ALA A 12 63.24 -51.15 -2.69
CA ALA A 12 62.73 -50.53 -1.47
C ALA A 12 62.70 -49.00 -1.58
N ALA A 13 63.70 -48.38 -2.19
CA ALA A 13 63.75 -46.94 -2.43
C ALA A 13 62.64 -46.47 -3.37
N VAL A 14 62.43 -47.18 -4.49
CA VAL A 14 61.34 -46.89 -5.44
C VAL A 14 59.96 -47.04 -4.76
N ALA A 15 59.75 -48.10 -3.99
CA ALA A 15 58.50 -48.31 -3.26
C ALA A 15 58.27 -47.26 -2.15
N ALA A 16 59.33 -46.75 -1.51
CA ALA A 16 59.23 -45.65 -0.57
C ALA A 16 58.85 -44.33 -1.26
N LEU A 17 59.47 -44.03 -2.41
CA LEU A 17 59.15 -42.85 -3.22
C LEU A 17 57.70 -42.89 -3.72
N GLN A 18 57.23 -44.02 -4.23
CA GLN A 18 55.85 -44.19 -4.71
C GLN A 18 54.83 -43.98 -3.57
N ARG A 19 55.12 -44.50 -2.38
CA ARG A 19 54.27 -44.27 -1.19
C ARG A 19 54.26 -42.80 -0.77
N ALA A 20 55.42 -42.15 -0.76
CA ALA A 20 55.54 -40.74 -0.41
C ALA A 20 54.81 -39.84 -1.43
N TRP A 21 54.93 -40.14 -2.73
CA TRP A 21 54.22 -39.43 -3.79
C TRP A 21 52.70 -39.60 -3.68
N GLY A 22 52.20 -40.83 -3.50
CA GLY A 22 50.77 -41.09 -3.33
C GLY A 22 50.20 -40.43 -2.07
N ALA A 23 50.96 -40.40 -0.97
CA ALA A 23 50.56 -39.69 0.25
C ALA A 23 50.49 -38.16 0.03
N ALA A 24 51.48 -37.58 -0.66
CA ALA A 24 51.50 -36.17 -1.00
C ALA A 24 50.34 -35.78 -1.93
N GLU A 25 50.03 -36.61 -2.92
CA GLU A 25 48.89 -36.44 -3.81
C GLU A 25 47.57 -36.50 -3.03
N GLY A 26 47.40 -37.48 -2.14
CA GLY A 26 46.21 -37.59 -1.29
C GLY A 26 46.01 -36.37 -0.40
N GLU A 27 47.08 -35.86 0.21
CA GLU A 27 47.01 -34.67 1.05
C GLU A 27 46.70 -33.40 0.24
N LEU A 28 47.29 -33.25 -0.95
CA LEU A 28 46.97 -32.14 -1.85
C LEU A 28 45.48 -32.15 -2.24
N HIS A 29 44.95 -33.31 -2.61
CA HIS A 29 43.53 -33.46 -2.93
C HIS A 29 42.65 -33.09 -1.72
N ARG A 30 43.01 -33.54 -0.52
CA ARG A 30 42.30 -33.21 0.73
C ARG A 30 42.27 -31.71 0.99
N LEU A 31 43.42 -31.03 0.87
CA LEU A 31 43.52 -29.59 1.08
C LEU A 31 42.73 -28.78 0.05
N ILE A 32 42.72 -29.23 -1.22
CA ILE A 32 41.91 -28.61 -2.28
C ILE A 32 40.43 -28.76 -1.96
N GLN A 33 39.97 -29.97 -1.61
CA GLN A 33 38.56 -30.21 -1.28
C GLN A 33 38.10 -29.36 -0.10
N LEU A 34 38.86 -29.32 1.00
CA LEU A 34 38.54 -28.48 2.16
C LEU A 34 38.43 -26.99 1.81
N ARG A 35 39.30 -26.50 0.92
CA ARG A 35 39.26 -25.10 0.46
C ARG A 35 38.04 -24.83 -0.42
N VAL A 36 37.75 -25.75 -1.33
CA VAL A 36 36.61 -25.67 -2.25
C VAL A 36 35.30 -25.69 -1.46
N ASP A 37 35.14 -26.62 -0.52
CA ASP A 37 33.95 -26.74 0.33
C ASP A 37 33.74 -25.49 1.19
N GLY A 38 34.82 -24.95 1.77
CA GLY A 38 34.78 -23.70 2.52
C GLY A 38 34.37 -22.50 1.66
N PHE A 39 34.87 -22.42 0.43
CA PHE A 39 34.50 -21.37 -0.53
C PHE A 39 33.02 -21.47 -0.92
N PHE A 40 32.56 -22.66 -1.32
CA PHE A 40 31.17 -22.87 -1.69
C PHE A 40 30.21 -22.57 -0.54
N THR A 41 30.50 -23.05 0.68
CA THR A 41 29.65 -22.80 1.85
C THR A 41 29.46 -21.30 2.10
N ARG A 42 30.53 -20.51 2.05
CA ARG A 42 30.46 -19.05 2.23
C ARG A 42 29.70 -18.38 1.09
N MET A 43 29.94 -18.79 -0.16
CA MET A 43 29.24 -18.25 -1.32
C MET A 43 27.72 -18.51 -1.25
N TRP A 44 27.30 -19.71 -0.87
CA TRP A 44 25.89 -20.06 -0.69
C TRP A 44 25.25 -19.29 0.46
N LEU A 45 25.97 -19.05 1.57
CA LEU A 45 25.48 -18.21 2.66
C LEU A 45 25.28 -16.75 2.21
N HIS A 46 26.21 -16.19 1.46
CA HIS A 46 26.05 -14.83 0.91
C HIS A 46 24.92 -14.75 -0.11
N LEU A 47 24.78 -15.74 -0.99
CA LEU A 47 23.70 -15.78 -1.97
C LEU A 47 22.34 -15.94 -1.28
N GLY A 48 22.24 -16.83 -0.30
CA GLY A 48 21.02 -17.03 0.49
C GLY A 48 20.61 -15.78 1.26
N THR A 49 21.57 -15.11 1.91
CA THR A 49 21.30 -13.85 2.61
C THR A 49 20.91 -12.72 1.66
N ALA A 50 21.56 -12.60 0.49
CA ALA A 50 21.18 -11.62 -0.53
C ALA A 50 19.76 -11.84 -1.07
N VAL A 51 19.40 -13.09 -1.39
CA VAL A 51 18.05 -13.44 -1.85
C VAL A 51 17.00 -13.17 -0.76
N LEU A 52 17.30 -13.55 0.48
CA LEU A 52 16.41 -13.27 1.62
C LEU A 52 16.19 -11.77 1.81
N LEU A 53 17.26 -10.98 1.79
CA LEU A 53 17.17 -9.52 1.91
C LEU A 53 16.37 -8.91 0.76
N LEU A 54 16.62 -9.35 -0.48
CA LEU A 54 15.85 -8.90 -1.63
C LEU A 54 14.36 -9.23 -1.48
N ALA A 55 14.02 -10.45 -1.08
CA ALA A 55 12.63 -10.86 -0.85
C ALA A 55 11.97 -10.04 0.25
N MET A 56 12.69 -9.76 1.34
CA MET A 56 12.22 -8.89 2.44
C MET A 56 11.95 -7.47 1.95
N ILE A 57 12.86 -6.88 1.19
CA ILE A 57 12.71 -5.52 0.64
C ILE A 57 11.51 -5.47 -0.31
N LEU A 58 11.41 -6.41 -1.26
CA LEU A 58 10.30 -6.46 -2.21
C LEU A 58 8.97 -6.68 -1.49
N GLY A 59 8.92 -7.56 -0.50
CA GLY A 59 7.74 -7.80 0.33
C GLY A 59 7.32 -6.55 1.09
N LEU A 60 8.25 -5.82 1.69
CA LEU A 60 8.00 -4.58 2.40
C LEU A 60 7.47 -3.49 1.45
N VAL A 61 8.13 -3.28 0.31
CA VAL A 61 7.70 -2.30 -0.70
C VAL A 61 6.30 -2.62 -1.21
N PHE A 62 6.02 -3.89 -1.53
CA PHE A 62 4.71 -4.31 -2.00
C PHE A 62 3.62 -4.11 -0.92
N PHE A 63 3.93 -4.45 0.33
CA PHE A 63 3.03 -4.27 1.46
C PHE A 63 2.68 -2.80 1.67
N VAL A 64 3.70 -1.93 1.75
CA VAL A 64 3.53 -0.48 1.93
C VAL A 64 2.77 0.14 0.75
N ALA A 65 3.13 -0.20 -0.48
CA ALA A 65 2.45 0.28 -1.67
C ALA A 65 0.96 -0.10 -1.65
N ARG A 66 0.63 -1.33 -1.24
CA ARG A 66 -0.75 -1.79 -1.12
C ARG A 66 -1.51 -1.08 0.00
N GLN A 67 -0.87 -0.83 1.13
CA GLN A 67 -1.46 -0.12 2.28
C GLN A 67 -1.87 1.31 1.92
N ILE A 68 -1.06 2.02 1.11
CA ILE A 68 -1.34 3.41 0.70
C ILE A 68 -2.26 3.47 -0.53
N ALA A 69 -2.04 2.63 -1.54
CA ALA A 69 -2.81 2.70 -2.78
C ALA A 69 -4.28 2.28 -2.62
N LEU A 70 -4.58 1.35 -1.71
CA LEU A 70 -5.94 0.87 -1.48
C LEU A 70 -6.90 1.97 -0.97
N PRO A 71 -6.61 2.72 0.11
CA PRO A 71 -7.48 3.80 0.59
C PRO A 71 -7.63 4.93 -0.41
N ILE A 72 -6.57 5.30 -1.13
CA ILE A 72 -6.64 6.33 -2.19
C ILE A 72 -7.62 5.90 -3.28
N ARG A 73 -7.57 4.64 -3.72
CA ARG A 73 -8.52 4.11 -4.72
C ARG A 73 -9.96 4.07 -4.19
N ARG A 74 -10.16 3.80 -2.89
CA ARG A 74 -11.49 3.86 -2.26
C ARG A 74 -12.03 5.28 -2.23
N LEU A 75 -11.21 6.26 -1.80
CA LEU A 75 -11.58 7.67 -1.82
C LEU A 75 -11.94 8.14 -3.23
N ALA A 76 -11.14 7.78 -4.23
CA ALA A 76 -11.41 8.11 -5.63
C ALA A 76 -12.75 7.53 -6.11
N ARG A 77 -13.09 6.30 -5.70
CA ARG A 77 -14.37 5.67 -6.05
C ARG A 77 -15.54 6.41 -5.42
N VAL A 78 -15.49 6.69 -4.11
CA VAL A 78 -16.54 7.43 -3.41
C VAL A 78 -16.72 8.80 -4.05
N ALA A 79 -15.65 9.53 -4.34
CA ALA A 79 -15.72 10.82 -5.01
C ALA A 79 -16.38 10.75 -6.40
N GLN A 80 -16.11 9.69 -7.17
CA GLN A 80 -16.76 9.46 -8.47
C GLN A 80 -18.26 9.16 -8.32
N GLU A 81 -18.64 8.32 -7.36
CA GLU A 81 -20.03 7.97 -7.08
C GLU A 81 -20.83 9.19 -6.61
N VAL A 82 -20.28 9.98 -5.68
CA VAL A 82 -20.87 11.23 -5.21
C VAL A 82 -21.09 12.21 -6.37
N ARG A 83 -20.12 12.33 -7.28
CA ARG A 83 -20.25 13.21 -8.46
C ARG A 83 -21.32 12.72 -9.44
N ALA A 84 -21.44 11.41 -9.62
CA ALA A 84 -22.40 10.82 -10.57
C ALA A 84 -23.84 10.83 -10.05
N THR A 85 -24.02 10.58 -8.75
CA THR A 85 -25.35 10.45 -8.12
C THR A 85 -25.82 11.74 -7.47
N GLY A 86 -24.90 12.65 -7.13
CA GLY A 86 -25.17 13.83 -6.33
C GLY A 86 -25.43 13.55 -4.84
N ASP A 87 -25.33 12.28 -4.42
CA ASP A 87 -25.52 11.82 -3.05
C ASP A 87 -24.22 12.00 -2.26
N HIS A 88 -24.16 13.00 -1.39
CA HIS A 88 -23.02 13.17 -0.50
C HIS A 88 -23.19 12.52 0.86
N SER A 89 -24.23 11.69 1.08
CA SER A 89 -24.31 10.84 2.28
C SER A 89 -23.29 9.71 2.25
N LEU A 90 -22.74 9.39 1.07
CA LEU A 90 -21.66 8.43 0.90
C LEU A 90 -20.43 8.81 1.74
N ARG A 91 -19.81 7.82 2.35
CA ARG A 91 -18.63 7.99 3.22
C ARG A 91 -17.56 6.98 2.85
N ALA A 92 -16.31 7.43 2.85
CA ALA A 92 -15.18 6.53 2.74
C ALA A 92 -14.86 5.94 4.12
N ILE A 93 -14.79 4.62 4.22
CA ILE A 93 -14.46 3.90 5.46
C ILE A 93 -13.02 3.41 5.41
N TRP A 94 -12.23 3.82 6.41
CA TRP A 94 -10.86 3.38 6.61
C TRP A 94 -10.57 3.26 8.11
N ASP A 95 -10.07 2.09 8.51
CA ASP A 95 -9.84 1.73 9.92
C ASP A 95 -8.32 1.79 10.21
N SER A 96 -7.77 3.00 10.16
CA SER A 96 -6.38 3.27 10.52
C SER A 96 -6.28 4.68 11.09
N GLU A 97 -5.47 4.87 12.13
CA GLU A 97 -5.22 6.17 12.77
C GLU A 97 -4.00 6.91 12.18
N ASP A 98 -3.45 6.40 11.08
CA ASP A 98 -2.33 6.99 10.35
C ASP A 98 -2.70 8.27 9.57
N GLU A 99 -1.71 8.86 8.89
CA GLU A 99 -1.87 10.00 7.98
C GLU A 99 -3.02 9.78 6.97
N THR A 100 -3.20 8.54 6.52
CA THR A 100 -4.21 8.19 5.53
C THR A 100 -5.60 8.17 6.15
N GLY A 101 -5.73 7.68 7.39
CA GLY A 101 -6.94 7.80 8.20
C GLY A 101 -7.37 9.25 8.42
N ARG A 102 -6.42 10.13 8.77
CA ARG A 102 -6.69 11.57 8.91
C ARG A 102 -7.19 12.18 7.59
N LEU A 103 -6.62 11.79 6.46
CA LEU A 103 -7.07 12.23 5.13
C LEU A 103 -8.50 11.75 4.83
N VAL A 104 -8.81 10.48 5.13
CA VAL A 104 -10.17 9.91 4.96
C VAL A 104 -11.18 10.65 5.82
N SER A 105 -10.84 10.94 7.08
CA SER A 105 -11.69 11.72 7.97
C SER A 105 -11.93 13.13 7.45
N ALA A 106 -10.88 13.83 6.99
CA ALA A 106 -11.01 15.18 6.44
C ALA A 106 -11.90 15.20 5.18
N PHE A 107 -11.77 14.21 4.30
CA PHE A 107 -12.62 14.05 3.13
C PHE A 107 -14.10 13.84 3.52
N ASN A 108 -14.38 12.99 4.49
CA ASN A 108 -15.75 12.79 4.98
C ASN A 108 -16.34 14.07 5.61
N THR A 109 -15.54 14.82 6.37
CA THR A 109 -15.97 16.12 6.93
C THR A 109 -16.34 17.12 5.82
N MET A 110 -15.58 17.15 4.73
CA MET A 110 -15.88 17.99 3.56
C MET A 110 -17.23 17.62 2.93
N LEU A 111 -17.49 16.33 2.75
CA LEU A 111 -18.78 15.86 2.23
C LEU A 111 -19.94 16.22 3.15
N GLN A 112 -19.74 16.13 4.47
CA GLN A 112 -20.74 16.54 5.46
C GLN A 112 -21.03 18.05 5.41
N GLN A 113 -20.01 18.90 5.20
CA GLN A 113 -20.21 20.34 5.03
C GLN A 113 -20.99 20.66 3.76
N LEU A 114 -20.72 19.98 2.65
CA LEU A 114 -21.45 20.13 1.39
C LEU A 114 -22.93 19.76 1.53
N ASP A 115 -23.24 18.67 2.24
CA ASP A 115 -24.62 18.29 2.54
C ASP A 115 -25.34 19.36 3.36
N PHE A 116 -24.70 19.86 4.41
CA PHE A 116 -25.28 20.90 5.26
C PHE A 116 -25.54 22.20 4.48
N GLN A 117 -24.60 22.62 3.63
CA GLN A 117 -24.75 23.81 2.79
C GLN A 117 -25.92 23.68 1.81
N ARG A 118 -26.08 22.50 1.18
CA ARG A 118 -27.22 22.25 0.29
C ARG A 118 -28.56 22.28 1.02
N MET A 119 -28.64 21.66 2.19
CA MET A 119 -29.86 21.67 3.00
C MET A 119 -30.25 23.10 3.41
N ALA A 120 -29.28 23.90 3.87
CA ALA A 120 -29.51 25.30 4.22
C ALA A 120 -29.98 26.12 3.00
N GLN A 121 -29.39 25.89 1.82
CA GLN A 121 -29.79 26.58 0.60
C GLN A 121 -31.21 26.19 0.15
N GLN A 122 -31.57 24.91 0.24
CA GLN A 122 -32.93 24.43 -0.06
C GLN A 122 -33.97 25.03 0.88
N GLU A 123 -33.66 25.13 2.17
CA GLU A 123 -34.56 25.74 3.15
C GLU A 123 -34.80 27.23 2.86
N LEU A 124 -33.75 27.97 2.48
CA LEU A 124 -33.88 29.38 2.09
C LEU A 124 -34.77 29.55 0.84
N VAL A 125 -34.59 28.71 -0.17
CA VAL A 125 -35.42 28.73 -1.39
C VAL A 125 -36.88 28.38 -1.06
N ALA A 126 -37.11 27.37 -0.21
CA ALA A 126 -38.47 26.99 0.21
C ALA A 126 -39.16 28.09 1.03
N ARG A 127 -38.41 28.80 1.87
CA ARG A 127 -38.95 29.96 2.62
C ARG A 127 -39.28 31.12 1.69
N ALA A 128 -38.44 31.40 0.70
CA ALA A 128 -38.69 32.45 -0.28
C ALA A 128 -39.94 32.14 -1.12
N SER A 129 -40.09 30.91 -1.60
CA SER A 129 -41.27 30.51 -2.36
C SER A 129 -42.56 30.54 -1.54
N ALA A 130 -42.51 30.15 -0.26
CA ALA A 130 -43.65 30.26 0.64
C ALA A 130 -44.05 31.72 0.91
N ALA A 131 -43.06 32.61 1.08
CA ALA A 131 -43.30 34.04 1.27
C ALA A 131 -43.92 34.70 0.03
N ASP A 132 -43.49 34.32 -1.18
CA ASP A 132 -44.06 34.83 -2.42
C ASP A 132 -45.48 34.30 -2.66
N ALA A 133 -45.75 33.03 -2.34
CA ALA A 133 -47.10 32.48 -2.37
C ALA A 133 -48.04 33.23 -1.40
N GLN A 134 -47.54 33.60 -0.21
CA GLN A 134 -48.30 34.39 0.75
C GLN A 134 -48.60 35.81 0.21
N ARG A 135 -47.65 36.46 -0.47
CA ARG A 135 -47.87 37.77 -1.10
C ARG A 135 -48.95 37.72 -2.19
N GLN A 136 -48.92 36.71 -3.05
CA GLN A 136 -49.95 36.55 -4.09
C GLN A 136 -51.35 36.38 -3.51
N LEU A 137 -51.49 35.66 -2.40
CA LEU A 137 -52.78 35.52 -1.72
C LEU A 137 -53.28 36.86 -1.17
N VAL A 138 -52.39 37.71 -0.64
CA VAL A 138 -52.76 39.04 -0.12
C VAL A 138 -53.16 40.00 -1.24
N ASP A 139 -52.46 39.99 -2.37
CA ASP A 139 -52.80 40.82 -3.54
C ASP A 139 -54.11 40.38 -4.23
N ALA A 140 -54.50 39.12 -4.10
CA ALA A 140 -55.75 38.59 -4.63
C ALA A 140 -56.97 38.85 -3.73
N ILE A 141 -56.80 39.42 -2.53
CA ILE A 141 -57.92 39.82 -1.68
C ILE A 141 -58.47 41.15 -2.23
N PRO A 142 -59.67 41.18 -2.86
CA PRO A 142 -60.24 42.43 -3.35
C PRO A 142 -60.52 43.32 -2.13
N ILE A 143 -59.89 44.50 -2.08
CA ILE A 143 -60.15 45.50 -1.04
C ILE A 143 -61.64 45.90 -1.18
N PRO A 144 -62.51 45.60 -0.21
CA PRO A 144 -63.89 46.09 -0.27
C PRO A 144 -63.84 47.61 -0.08
N LEU A 145 -63.98 48.34 -1.18
CA LEU A 145 -64.13 49.79 -1.17
C LEU A 145 -65.52 50.10 -0.59
N MET A 146 -65.58 50.33 0.72
CA MET A 146 -66.81 50.71 1.41
C MET A 146 -67.18 52.14 1.01
N VAL A 147 -68.05 52.28 0.02
CA VAL A 147 -68.66 53.58 -0.34
C VAL A 147 -69.78 53.83 0.65
N THR A 148 -69.50 54.56 1.74
CA THR A 148 -70.57 55.14 2.56
C THR A 148 -70.96 56.48 1.94
N SER A 149 -71.96 56.46 1.05
CA SER A 149 -72.64 57.69 0.67
C SER A 149 -73.41 58.22 1.89
N ILE A 150 -72.95 59.35 2.44
CA ILE A 150 -73.70 60.12 3.43
C ILE A 150 -74.70 60.98 2.64
N PRO A 151 -76.02 60.75 2.72
CA PRO A 151 -76.97 61.62 2.04
C PRO A 151 -77.12 62.90 2.85
N ARG A 152 -76.92 64.03 2.17
CA ARG A 152 -77.28 65.36 2.66
C ARG A 152 -78.76 65.58 2.34
N HIS A 153 -79.61 65.70 3.35
CA HIS A 153 -80.82 66.51 3.35
C HIS A 153 -81.04 67.04 4.77
#